data_AF-A0A916MMB3-F1
#
_entry.id   AF-A0A916MMB3-F1
#
_cell.length_a   1.000
_cell.length_b   1.000
_cell.length_c   1.000
_cell.angle_alpha   90.00
_cell.angle_beta   90.00
_cell.angle_gamma   90.00
#
_symmetry.space_group_name_H-M   'P 1'
#
loop_
_entity.id
_entity.type
_entity.pdbx_description
1 polymer ?
#
loop_
_entity_poly.entity_id
_entity_poly.type
_entity_poly.pdbx_seq_one_letter_code
_entity_poly.pdbx_strand_id
1 'polypeptide(L)'
;YPYGPFAAHLVGFANIDGLGVRGIEELEDETLRGSARVVPVERDARGRLLLSETIDPYATAGSSVVLTLDSAFQADAEAALDAAIVATRAESGFVISLDPRTGDVLALAERPLFDPNHFRNTPFPHTRARSLLDAFEPGSTF
;
A
#
# COMPACT_ATOMS: atom_id res chain seq x y z
N TYR A 1 -7.72 -1.15 -3.41
CA TYR A 1 -7.06 0.16 -3.49
C TYR A 1 -7.84 1.09 -4.43
N PRO A 2 -8.65 2.03 -3.88
CA PRO A 2 -9.57 2.84 -4.67
C PRO A 2 -8.89 3.79 -5.66
N TYR A 3 -7.68 4.27 -5.33
CA TYR A 3 -6.89 5.12 -6.22
C TYR A 3 -5.94 4.33 -7.15
N GLY A 4 -6.08 3.00 -7.20
CA GLY A 4 -5.30 2.16 -8.09
C GLY A 4 -3.79 2.33 -7.88
N PRO A 5 -3.01 2.62 -8.94
CA PRO A 5 -1.56 2.80 -8.87
C PRO A 5 -1.05 4.01 -8.06
N PHE A 6 -1.93 4.96 -7.72
CA PHE A 6 -1.57 6.17 -6.98
C PHE A 6 -0.97 5.83 -5.61
N ALA A 7 0.22 6.35 -5.33
CA ALA A 7 0.99 6.06 -4.11
C ALA A 7 1.19 4.55 -3.81
N ALA A 8 1.12 3.68 -4.83
CA ALA A 8 1.08 2.23 -4.66
C ALA A 8 2.31 1.67 -3.93
N HIS A 9 3.50 2.21 -4.17
CA HIS A 9 4.73 1.77 -3.49
C HIS A 9 4.77 2.13 -2.01
N LEU A 10 4.14 3.24 -1.62
CA LEU A 10 4.03 3.62 -0.22
C LEU A 10 2.93 2.81 0.48
N VAL A 11 1.71 2.84 -0.07
CA VAL A 11 0.56 2.15 0.52
C VAL A 11 0.81 0.63 0.57
N GLY A 12 1.33 0.08 -0.53
CA GLY A 12 1.59 -1.34 -0.68
C GLY A 12 0.33 -2.15 -0.96
N PHE A 13 0.35 -3.43 -0.56
CA PHE A 13 -0.80 -4.31 -0.73
C PHE A 13 -0.86 -5.44 0.30
N ALA A 14 -2.06 -5.97 0.54
CA ALA A 14 -2.30 -7.21 1.28
C ALA A 14 -2.54 -8.41 0.34
N ASN A 15 -2.23 -9.62 0.81
CA ASN A 15 -2.49 -10.86 0.07
C ASN A 15 -3.94 -11.35 0.24
N ILE A 16 -4.25 -12.54 -0.29
CA ILE A 16 -5.59 -13.14 -0.19
C ILE A 16 -6.01 -13.57 1.19
N ASP A 17 -5.05 -13.74 2.10
CA ASP A 17 -5.30 -14.08 3.50
C ASP A 17 -5.48 -12.82 4.36
N GLY A 18 -5.44 -11.63 3.73
CA GLY A 18 -5.54 -10.35 4.41
C GLY A 18 -4.27 -9.93 5.15
N LEU A 19 -3.12 -10.53 4.81
CA LEU A 19 -1.82 -10.18 5.39
C LEU A 19 -1.14 -9.10 4.54
N GLY A 20 -0.70 -8.02 5.17
CA GLY A 20 0.14 -6.99 4.57
C GLY A 20 1.44 -7.55 4.02
N VAL A 21 1.79 -7.19 2.78
CA VAL A 21 2.96 -7.75 2.06
C VAL A 21 3.98 -6.69 1.67
N ARG A 22 3.56 -5.44 1.48
CA ARG A 22 4.42 -4.30 1.18
C ARG A 22 3.91 -3.02 1.82
N GLY A 23 4.80 -2.03 1.91
CA GLY A 23 4.43 -0.65 2.22
C GLY A 23 3.82 -0.51 3.61
N ILE A 24 2.87 0.41 3.73
CA ILE A 24 2.13 0.62 4.98
C ILE A 24 1.29 -0.59 5.36
N GLU A 25 0.75 -1.34 4.39
CA GLU A 25 0.00 -2.58 4.67
C GLU A 25 0.86 -3.59 5.45
N GLU A 26 2.14 -3.75 5.08
CA GLU A 26 3.08 -4.61 5.80
C GLU A 26 3.50 -4.02 7.15
N LEU A 27 3.81 -2.72 7.17
CA LEU A 27 4.30 -2.05 8.38
C LEU A 27 3.23 -2.03 9.49
N GLU A 28 1.97 -1.82 9.12
CA GLU A 28 0.84 -1.63 10.03
C GLU A 28 -0.13 -2.83 10.03
N ASP A 29 0.30 -4.01 9.58
CA ASP A 29 -0.55 -5.22 9.52
C ASP A 29 -1.22 -5.51 10.87
N GLU A 30 -0.48 -5.37 11.97
CA GLU A 30 -1.01 -5.57 13.34
C GLU A 30 -2.13 -4.57 13.69
N THR A 31 -2.00 -3.33 13.24
CA THR A 31 -3.00 -2.27 13.44
C THR A 31 -4.21 -2.48 12.55
N LEU A 32 -4.00 -2.80 11.27
CA LEU A 32 -5.02 -2.82 10.21
C LEU A 32 -5.84 -4.11 10.14
N ARG A 33 -5.22 -5.28 10.36
CA ARG A 33 -5.80 -6.59 10.05
C ARG A 33 -6.99 -6.97 10.95
N GLY A 34 -7.03 -6.42 12.17
CA GLY A 34 -8.02 -6.83 13.18
C GLY A 34 -7.75 -8.25 13.70
N SER A 35 -8.81 -8.94 14.13
CA SER A 35 -8.68 -10.28 14.73
C SER A 35 -9.60 -11.32 14.09
N ALA A 36 -9.10 -12.56 13.99
CA ALA A 36 -9.91 -13.68 13.55
C ALA A 36 -10.90 -14.08 14.65
N ARG A 37 -12.19 -14.15 14.31
CA ARG A 37 -13.24 -14.65 15.20
C ARG A 37 -13.60 -16.09 14.85
N VAL A 38 -13.60 -16.97 15.83
CA VAL A 38 -14.20 -18.31 15.70
C VAL A 38 -15.68 -18.20 16.03
N VAL A 39 -16.54 -18.61 15.10
CA VAL A 39 -17.99 -18.61 15.29
C VAL A 39 -18.49 -20.05 15.30
N PRO A 40 -19.15 -20.49 16.38
CA PRO A 40 -19.78 -21.80 16.41
C PRO A 40 -20.95 -21.82 15.41
N VAL A 41 -21.02 -22.88 14.61
CA VAL A 41 -22.09 -23.05 13.62
C VAL A 41 -22.73 -24.42 13.79
N GLU A 42 -24.06 -24.46 13.72
CA GLU A 42 -24.81 -25.72 13.67
C GLU A 42 -24.96 -26.18 12.22
N ARG A 43 -24.82 -27.48 11.99
CA ARG A 43 -24.99 -28.09 10.67
C ARG A 43 -25.91 -29.29 10.75
N ASP A 44 -26.75 -29.47 9.74
CA ASP A 44 -27.57 -30.67 9.62
C ASP A 44 -26.73 -31.90 9.20
N ALA A 45 -27.34 -33.09 9.19
CA ALA A 45 -26.68 -34.34 8.81
C ALA A 45 -26.19 -34.37 7.35
N ARG A 46 -26.60 -33.41 6.51
CA ARG A 46 -26.15 -33.23 5.12
C ARG A 46 -25.11 -32.09 5.00
N GLY A 47 -24.68 -31.50 6.12
CA GLY A 47 -23.67 -30.45 6.18
C GLY A 47 -24.20 -29.04 5.88
N ARG A 48 -25.53 -28.84 5.76
CA ARG A 48 -26.11 -27.52 5.53
C ARG A 48 -26.11 -26.73 6.84
N LEU A 49 -25.70 -25.46 6.77
CA LEU A 49 -25.74 -24.55 7.91
C LEU A 49 -27.18 -24.36 8.39
N LEU A 50 -27.43 -24.67 9.65
CA LEU A 50 -28.63 -24.27 10.37
C LEU A 50 -28.38 -22.86 10.93
N LEU A 51 -29.45 -22.05 11.03
CA LEU A 51 -29.42 -20.60 11.29
C LEU A 51 -28.20 -20.15 12.12
N SER A 52 -27.28 -19.42 11.49
CA SER A 52 -26.13 -18.84 12.18
C SER A 52 -26.54 -17.53 12.85
N GLU A 53 -25.95 -17.23 14.00
CA GLU A 53 -26.05 -15.93 14.66
C GLU A 53 -25.68 -14.81 13.66
N THR A 54 -26.36 -13.67 13.70
CA THR A 54 -26.00 -12.51 12.89
C THR A 54 -24.64 -11.99 13.35
N ILE A 55 -23.59 -12.22 12.56
CA ILE A 55 -22.24 -11.77 12.86
C ILE A 55 -22.13 -10.31 12.40
N ASP A 56 -21.85 -9.39 13.32
CA ASP A 56 -21.41 -8.04 12.97
C ASP A 56 -19.99 -8.13 12.37
N PRO A 57 -19.80 -7.80 11.07
CA PRO A 57 -18.50 -7.88 10.42
C PRO A 57 -17.48 -6.88 10.99
N TYR A 58 -17.92 -5.85 11.72
CA TYR A 58 -17.04 -4.84 12.30
C TYR A 58 -16.57 -5.17 13.71
N ALA A 59 -17.15 -6.19 14.35
CA ALA A 59 -16.82 -6.57 15.73
C ALA A 59 -15.35 -6.96 15.93
N THR A 60 -14.65 -7.34 14.86
CA THR A 60 -13.23 -7.68 14.88
C THR A 60 -12.39 -6.92 13.85
N ALA A 61 -12.91 -5.79 13.36
CA ALA A 61 -12.17 -4.92 12.46
C ALA A 61 -10.92 -4.36 13.13
N GLY A 62 -9.86 -4.17 12.36
CA GLY A 62 -8.68 -3.45 12.81
C GLY A 62 -8.93 -1.95 12.98
N SER A 63 -7.88 -1.25 13.38
CA SER A 63 -7.87 0.21 13.49
C SER A 63 -7.52 0.84 12.14
N SER A 64 -7.82 2.13 12.02
CA SER A 64 -7.45 2.92 10.84
C SER A 64 -6.08 3.57 11.02
N VAL A 65 -5.30 3.62 9.94
CA VAL A 65 -4.07 4.41 9.84
C VAL A 65 -4.33 5.59 8.92
N VAL A 66 -3.93 6.79 9.35
CA VAL A 66 -4.01 8.01 8.55
C VAL A 66 -2.59 8.38 8.11
N LEU A 67 -2.39 8.48 6.80
CA LEU A 67 -1.09 8.85 6.23
C LEU A 67 -0.86 10.36 6.33
N THR A 68 0.41 10.74 6.33
CA THR A 68 0.87 12.12 6.20
C THR A 68 0.84 12.65 4.76
N LEU A 69 0.58 11.77 3.79
CA LEU A 69 0.47 12.14 2.38
C LEU A 69 -0.58 13.21 2.14
N ASP A 70 -0.18 14.24 1.40
CA ASP A 70 -1.10 15.18 0.79
C ASP A 70 -1.40 14.72 -0.64
N SER A 71 -2.67 14.49 -0.94
CA SER A 71 -3.10 13.96 -2.25
C SER A 71 -2.78 14.88 -3.43
N ALA A 72 -2.75 16.20 -3.21
CA ALA A 72 -2.40 17.16 -4.27
C ALA A 72 -0.90 17.13 -4.54
N PHE A 73 -0.08 17.15 -3.48
CA PHE A 73 1.38 17.02 -3.61
C PHE A 73 1.78 15.70 -4.26
N GLN A 74 1.12 14.59 -3.88
CA GLN A 74 1.36 13.28 -4.49
C GLN A 74 1.02 13.29 -5.99
N ALA A 75 -0.13 13.87 -6.38
CA ALA A 75 -0.51 13.96 -7.78
C ALA A 75 0.48 14.80 -8.61
N ASP A 76 0.91 15.94 -8.07
CA ASP A 76 1.90 16.81 -8.71
C ASP A 76 3.26 16.10 -8.84
N ALA A 77 3.70 15.38 -7.80
CA ALA A 77 4.94 14.62 -7.82
C ALA A 77 4.92 13.48 -8.85
N GLU A 78 3.81 12.74 -8.94
CA GLU A 78 3.66 11.68 -9.94
C GLU A 78 3.63 12.23 -11.37
N ALA A 79 2.90 13.33 -11.61
CA ALA A 79 2.85 13.97 -12.93
C ALA A 79 4.21 14.54 -13.36
N ALA A 80 4.94 15.16 -12.43
CA ALA A 80 6.28 15.69 -12.69
C ALA A 80 7.28 14.56 -12.99
N LEU A 81 7.22 13.47 -12.22
CA LEU A 81 8.07 12.30 -12.44
C LEU A 81 7.78 11.65 -13.80
N ASP A 82 6.51 11.49 -14.18
CA ASP A 82 6.12 10.96 -15.48
C ASP A 82 6.69 11.80 -16.63
N ALA A 83 6.54 13.14 -16.55
CA ALA A 83 7.09 14.04 -17.54
C ALA A 83 8.63 13.93 -17.64
N ALA A 84 9.31 13.82 -16.50
CA ALA A 84 10.76 13.67 -16.44
C ALA A 84 11.24 12.35 -17.05
N ILE A 85 10.59 11.22 -16.72
CA ILE A 85 10.91 9.90 -17.29
C ILE A 85 10.73 9.92 -18.82
N VAL A 86 9.64 10.49 -19.32
CA VAL A 86 9.40 10.60 -20.78
C VAL A 86 10.46 11.46 -21.46
N ALA A 87 10.78 12.62 -20.88
CA ALA A 87 11.75 13.56 -21.46
C ALA A 87 13.17 12.99 -21.48
N THR A 88 13.55 12.24 -20.45
CA THR A 88 14.92 11.72 -20.28
C THR A 88 15.12 10.30 -20.77
N ARG A 89 14.03 9.54 -20.96
CA ARG A 89 14.04 8.08 -21.19
C ARG A 89 14.76 7.31 -20.08
N ALA A 90 14.70 7.81 -18.85
CA ALA A 90 15.25 7.10 -17.70
C ALA A 90 14.50 5.78 -17.45
N GLU A 91 15.22 4.77 -16.94
CA GLU A 91 14.65 3.45 -16.64
C GLU A 91 13.73 3.49 -15.39
N SER A 92 14.10 4.32 -14.41
CA SER A 92 13.39 4.46 -13.14
C SER A 92 13.67 5.83 -12.53
N GLY A 93 12.84 6.23 -11.58
CA GLY A 93 13.06 7.44 -10.79
C GLY A 93 12.09 7.51 -9.62
N PHE A 94 12.37 8.40 -8.68
CA PHE A 94 11.50 8.66 -7.55
C PHE A 94 11.53 10.13 -7.14
N VAL A 95 10.48 10.57 -6.46
CA VAL A 95 10.36 11.91 -5.88
C VAL A 95 9.84 11.74 -4.46
N ILE A 96 10.50 12.37 -3.49
CA ILE A 96 10.06 12.46 -2.11
C ILE A 96 9.88 13.94 -1.75
N SER A 97 8.74 14.30 -1.18
CA SER A 97 8.47 15.63 -0.63
C SER A 97 8.25 15.54 0.87
N LEU A 98 8.89 16.43 1.64
CA LEU A 98 8.87 16.46 3.10
C LEU A 98 8.43 17.84 3.60
N ASP A 99 7.64 17.90 4.67
CA ASP A 99 7.53 19.14 5.46
C ASP A 99 8.77 19.24 6.38
N PRO A 100 9.66 20.23 6.19
CA PRO A 100 10.90 20.32 6.96
C PRO A 100 10.68 20.65 8.44
N ARG A 101 9.48 21.08 8.84
CA ARG A 101 9.17 21.45 10.23
C ARG A 101 8.71 20.26 11.05
N THR A 102 7.97 19.34 10.43
CA THR A 102 7.40 18.16 11.11
C THR A 102 8.14 16.86 10.76
N GLY A 103 8.81 16.82 9.60
CA GLY A 103 9.37 15.60 9.04
C GLY A 103 8.35 14.75 8.27
N ASP A 104 7.13 15.25 8.09
CA ASP A 104 6.06 14.51 7.42
C ASP A 104 6.36 14.29 5.94
N VAL A 105 6.12 13.08 5.45
CA VAL A 105 6.17 12.74 4.03
C VAL A 105 4.87 13.18 3.36
N LEU A 106 4.94 14.25 2.57
CA LEU A 106 3.80 14.82 1.85
C LEU A 106 3.54 14.10 0.52
N ALA A 107 4.60 13.59 -0.12
CA ALA A 107 4.51 12.82 -1.36
C ALA A 107 5.66 11.82 -1.47
N LEU A 108 5.37 10.64 -2.00
CA LEU A 108 6.34 9.62 -2.42
C LEU A 108 5.87 9.00 -3.74
N ALA A 109 6.50 9.41 -4.83
CA ALA A 109 6.20 8.94 -6.19
C ALA A 109 7.37 8.12 -6.72
N GLU A 110 7.08 6.98 -7.37
CA GLU A 110 8.10 6.14 -7.99
C GLU A 110 7.69 5.64 -9.38
N ARG A 111 8.69 5.40 -10.23
CA ARG A 111 8.56 4.70 -11.51
C ARG A 111 9.65 3.62 -11.64
N PRO A 112 9.32 2.44 -12.23
CA PRO A 112 8.04 2.07 -12.84
C PRO A 112 6.93 1.82 -11.82
N LEU A 113 5.69 2.19 -12.19
CA LEU A 113 4.50 2.06 -11.36
C LEU A 113 3.92 0.64 -11.41
N PHE A 114 3.18 0.24 -10.38
CA PHE A 114 2.35 -0.97 -10.41
C PHE A 114 0.94 -0.67 -9.88
N ASP A 115 -0.02 -1.49 -10.26
CA ASP A 115 -1.37 -1.45 -9.69
C ASP A 115 -1.50 -2.49 -8.56
N PRO A 116 -1.70 -2.08 -7.31
CA PRO A 116 -1.86 -3.00 -6.19
C PRO A 116 -3.17 -3.81 -6.28
N ASN A 117 -4.17 -3.39 -7.06
CA ASN A 117 -5.35 -4.22 -7.33
C ASN A 117 -5.04 -5.40 -8.28
N HIS A 118 -3.93 -5.33 -9.02
CA HIS A 118 -3.49 -6.35 -9.97
C HIS A 118 -2.13 -6.94 -9.59
N PHE A 119 -1.76 -6.93 -8.31
CA PHE A 119 -0.44 -7.32 -7.80
C PHE A 119 0.03 -8.71 -8.26
N ARG A 120 -0.89 -9.65 -8.51
CA ARG A 120 -0.58 -11.00 -9.02
C ARG A 120 0.02 -11.02 -10.42
N ASN A 121 -0.24 -9.98 -11.21
CA ASN A 121 0.27 -9.83 -12.57
C ASN A 121 1.57 -9.01 -12.61
N THR A 122 1.99 -8.48 -11.46
CA THR A 122 3.20 -7.66 -11.32
C THR A 122 4.34 -8.53 -10.80
N PRO A 123 5.52 -8.53 -11.44
CA PRO A 123 6.70 -9.17 -10.88
C PRO A 123 6.99 -8.63 -9.48
N PHE A 124 7.16 -9.51 -8.49
CA PHE A 124 7.37 -9.12 -7.10
C PHE A 124 8.50 -8.09 -6.88
N PRO A 125 9.64 -8.12 -7.61
CA PRO A 125 10.67 -7.09 -7.49
C PRO A 125 10.24 -5.67 -7.90
N HIS A 126 9.15 -5.53 -8.67
CA HIS A 126 8.62 -4.24 -9.13
C HIS A 126 7.67 -3.60 -8.11
N THR A 127 7.22 -4.35 -7.10
CA THR A 127 6.35 -3.82 -6.04
C THR A 127 7.14 -3.22 -4.88
N ARG A 128 8.48 -3.23 -4.92
CA ARG A 128 9.33 -2.66 -3.87
C ARG A 128 9.42 -1.15 -4.01
N ALA A 129 9.35 -0.43 -2.89
CA ALA A 129 9.64 1.01 -2.85
C ALA A 129 11.15 1.23 -2.91
N ARG A 130 11.69 1.52 -4.10
CA ARG A 130 13.12 1.72 -4.31
C ARG A 130 13.63 2.93 -3.54
N SER A 131 12.81 3.96 -3.39
CA SER A 131 13.18 5.17 -2.65
C SER A 131 13.49 4.90 -1.16
N LEU A 132 12.93 3.83 -0.60
CA LEU A 132 13.12 3.43 0.80
C LEU A 132 14.11 2.28 0.98
N LEU A 133 14.27 1.42 -0.04
CA LEU A 133 14.99 0.16 0.08
C LEU A 133 16.33 0.14 -0.67
N ASP A 134 16.50 0.98 -1.68
CA ASP A 134 17.70 0.97 -2.51
C ASP A 134 18.72 1.99 -2.00
N ALA A 135 19.97 1.56 -1.84
CA ALA A 135 21.08 2.45 -1.56
C ALA A 135 21.73 2.92 -2.87
N PHE A 136 22.10 4.20 -2.93
CA PHE A 136 22.89 4.77 -4.03
C PHE A 136 23.91 5.77 -3.47
N GLU A 137 25.01 5.96 -4.20
CA GLU A 137 26.02 6.96 -3.84
C GLU A 137 25.49 8.37 -4.17
N PRO A 138 25.39 9.28 -3.19
CA PRO A 138 24.69 10.56 -3.40
C PRO A 138 25.53 11.59 -4.16
N GLY A 139 26.83 11.37 -4.33
CA GLY A 139 27.71 12.25 -5.10
C GLY A 139 27.68 13.69 -4.58
N SER A 140 27.48 14.65 -5.48
CA SER A 140 27.59 16.09 -5.20
C SER A 140 26.42 16.72 -4.43
N THR A 141 25.49 15.92 -3.89
CA THR A 141 24.39 16.44 -3.06
C THR A 141 24.73 16.55 -1.57
N PHE A 142 25.94 16.14 -1.17
CA PHE A 142 26.54 16.30 0.17
C PHE A 142 27.80 17.15 0.08
#